data_AF-A0A5C7Q5N6-F1
#
_entry.id   AF-A0A5C7Q5N6-F1
#
_cell.length_a   1.000
_cell.length_b   1.000
_cell.length_c   1.000
_cell.angle_alpha   90.00
_cell.angle_beta   90.00
_cell.angle_gamma   90.00
#
_symmetry.space_group_name_H-M   'P 1'
#
loop_
_entity.id
_entity.type
_entity.pdbx_description
1 polymer ?
#
loop_
_entity_poly.entity_id
_entity_poly.type
_entity_poly.pdbx_seq_one_letter_code
_entity_poly.pdbx_strand_id
1 'polypeptide(L)'
;MRNLLLTSFLIAVISTAASTQTIDDPRIELHLLRVENAKLRAAIAQLQAELDTVRLTAERAALVSQLRKELKPPEGSEFDWTAKAFVPPKEVK
;
A
#
# COMPACT_ATOMS: atom_id res chain seq x y z
N MET A 1 17.51 -0.46 -18.21
CA MET A 1 18.10 -1.52 -17.36
C MET A 1 18.12 -1.08 -15.89
N ARG A 2 16.96 -0.89 -15.23
CA ARG A 2 16.89 -0.37 -13.84
C ARG A 2 15.90 -1.12 -12.95
N ASN A 3 15.40 -2.27 -13.41
CA ASN A 3 14.36 -3.05 -12.70
C ASN A 3 14.84 -4.41 -12.18
N LEU A 4 16.04 -4.88 -12.53
CA LEU A 4 16.56 -6.17 -12.02
C LEU A 4 17.36 -6.05 -10.70
N LEU A 5 17.83 -4.85 -10.35
CA LEU A 5 18.65 -4.67 -9.14
C LEU A 5 17.80 -4.53 -7.87
N LEU A 6 16.55 -4.04 -7.98
CA LEU A 6 15.64 -3.88 -6.85
C LEU A 6 15.03 -5.20 -6.38
N THR A 7 14.80 -6.15 -7.29
CA THR A 7 14.30 -7.49 -6.95
C THR A 7 15.35 -8.35 -6.27
N SER A 8 16.63 -8.23 -6.68
CA SER A 8 17.72 -9.00 -6.07
C SER A 8 18.06 -8.54 -4.64
N PHE A 9 17.86 -7.25 -4.33
CA PHE A 9 18.05 -6.75 -2.98
C PHE A 9 16.94 -7.20 -2.03
N LEU A 10 15.69 -7.28 -2.53
CA LEU A 10 14.56 -7.78 -1.74
C LEU A 10 14.67 -9.29 -1.43
N ILE A 11 15.28 -10.07 -2.32
CA ILE A 11 15.49 -11.51 -2.12
C ILE A 11 16.69 -11.79 -1.20
N ALA A 12 17.71 -10.93 -1.20
CA ALA A 12 18.89 -11.09 -0.35
C ALA A 12 18.59 -10.86 1.15
N VAL A 13 17.66 -9.95 1.49
CA VAL A 13 17.29 -9.69 2.89
C VAL A 13 16.51 -10.87 3.51
N ILE A 14 15.86 -11.71 2.70
CA ILE A 14 15.09 -12.86 3.18
C ILE A 14 15.99 -14.08 3.44
N SER A 15 17.22 -14.12 2.89
CA SER A 15 18.03 -15.34 2.84
C SER A 15 19.13 -15.45 3.92
N THR A 16 19.29 -14.48 4.82
CA THR A 16 20.38 -14.48 5.84
C THR A 16 19.88 -14.64 7.28
N ALA A 17 19.09 -15.68 7.54
CA ALA A 17 18.83 -16.12 8.92
C ALA A 17 18.52 -17.63 8.98
N ALA A 18 19.47 -18.45 8.52
CA ALA A 18 19.41 -19.89 8.74
C ALA A 18 20.75 -20.38 9.29
N SER A 19 21.17 -19.85 10.45
CA SER A 19 22.10 -20.56 11.32
C SER A 19 21.28 -21.47 12.22
N THR A 20 21.10 -22.71 11.80
CA THR A 20 20.46 -23.78 12.56
C THR A 20 21.36 -24.19 13.72
N GLN A 21 21.25 -23.48 14.85
CA GLN A 21 21.53 -24.10 16.13
C GLN A 21 20.38 -25.06 16.41
N THR A 22 20.66 -26.35 16.48
CA THR A 22 19.72 -27.35 16.99
C THR A 22 19.42 -27.03 18.44
N ILE A 23 18.28 -26.39 18.65
CA ILE A 23 17.77 -26.09 19.98
C ILE A 23 17.16 -27.39 20.50
N ASP A 24 17.96 -28.16 21.23
CA ASP A 24 17.54 -29.43 21.85
C ASP A 24 16.59 -29.22 23.06
N ASP A 25 16.08 -28.00 23.26
CA ASP A 25 15.06 -27.69 24.26
C ASP A 25 13.73 -27.35 23.56
N PRO A 26 12.72 -28.25 23.62
CA PRO A 26 11.41 -28.01 22.99
C PRO A 26 10.69 -26.77 23.54
N ARG A 27 11.07 -26.26 24.72
CA ARG A 27 10.52 -25.01 25.25
C ARG A 27 11.05 -23.79 24.52
N ILE A 28 12.33 -23.80 24.15
CA ILE A 28 12.96 -22.72 23.39
C ILE A 28 12.41 -22.75 21.95
N GLU A 29 12.28 -23.93 21.34
CA GLU A 29 11.66 -24.07 20.01
C GLU A 29 10.21 -23.56 20.01
N LEU A 30 9.40 -23.95 21.00
CA LEU A 30 8.03 -23.44 21.14
C LEU A 30 7.99 -21.91 21.33
N HIS A 31 8.93 -21.34 22.09
CA HIS A 31 9.02 -19.90 22.27
C HIS A 31 9.35 -19.20 20.94
N LEU A 32 10.34 -19.70 20.19
CA LEU A 32 10.71 -19.15 18.88
C LEU A 32 9.55 -19.25 17.89
N LEU A 33 8.86 -20.38 17.83
CA LEU A 33 7.67 -20.55 16.98
C LEU A 33 6.55 -19.57 17.35
N ARG A 34 6.35 -19.28 18.65
CA ARG A 34 5.37 -18.28 19.09
C ARG A 34 5.78 -16.86 18.68
N VAL A 35 7.05 -16.53 18.81
CA VAL A 35 7.60 -15.23 18.37
C VAL A 35 7.43 -15.07 16.86
N GLU A 36 7.79 -16.10 16.08
CA GLU A 36 7.65 -16.07 14.64
C GLU A 36 6.18 -15.99 14.21
N ASN A 37 5.29 -16.74 14.88
CA ASN A 37 3.86 -16.64 14.63
C ASN A 37 3.32 -15.22 14.91
N ALA A 38 3.78 -14.57 15.97
CA ALA A 38 3.38 -13.19 16.29
C ALA A 38 3.88 -12.21 15.22
N LYS A 39 5.12 -12.35 14.75
CA LYS A 39 5.67 -11.54 13.65
C LYS A 39 4.88 -11.72 12.36
N LEU A 40 4.58 -12.97 11.98
CA LEU A 40 3.80 -13.28 10.78
C LEU A 40 2.38 -12.69 10.87
N ARG A 41 1.73 -12.77 12.03
CA ARG A 41 0.42 -12.14 12.25
C ARG A 41 0.47 -10.62 12.09
N ALA A 42 1.51 -9.97 12.63
CA ALA A 42 1.70 -8.53 12.48
C ALA A 42 1.93 -8.15 11.00
N ALA A 43 2.76 -8.91 10.28
CA ALA A 43 3.00 -8.69 8.86
C ALA A 43 1.73 -8.86 8.02
N ILE A 44 0.90 -9.88 8.31
CA ILE A 44 -0.40 -10.08 7.65
C ILE A 44 -1.32 -8.88 7.90
N ALA A 45 -1.43 -8.42 9.15
CA ALA A 45 -2.27 -7.28 9.49
C ALA A 45 -1.82 -6.00 8.76
N GLN A 46 -0.51 -5.78 8.63
CA GLN A 46 0.03 -4.66 7.88
C GLN A 46 -0.30 -4.77 6.37
N LEU A 47 -0.09 -5.94 5.76
CA LEU A 47 -0.41 -6.15 4.35
C LEU A 47 -1.91 -6.01 4.07
N GLN A 48 -2.78 -6.41 5.00
CA GLN A 48 -4.22 -6.20 4.91
C GLN A 48 -4.56 -4.70 4.92
N ALA A 49 -3.96 -3.93 5.83
CA ALA A 49 -4.17 -2.49 5.87
C ALA A 49 -3.70 -1.82 4.57
N GLU A 50 -2.53 -2.21 4.04
CA GLU A 50 -2.04 -1.71 2.74
C GLU A 50 -3.02 -2.06 1.61
N LEU A 51 -3.52 -3.30 1.55
CA LEU A 51 -4.50 -3.70 0.55
C LEU A 51 -5.80 -2.88 0.64
N ASP A 52 -6.28 -2.62 1.85
CA ASP A 52 -7.48 -1.81 2.06
C ASP A 52 -7.28 -0.36 1.59
N THR A 53 -6.09 0.22 1.80
CA THR A 53 -5.78 1.56 1.25
C THR A 53 -5.77 1.57 -0.27
N VAL A 54 -5.22 0.53 -0.92
CA VAL A 54 -5.22 0.40 -2.38
C VAL A 54 -6.65 0.26 -2.92
N ARG A 55 -7.50 -0.52 -2.25
CA ARG A 55 -8.92 -0.66 -2.63
C ARG A 55 -9.67 0.66 -2.50
N LEU A 56 -9.55 1.34 -1.36
CA LEU A 56 -10.21 2.63 -1.13
C LEU A 56 -9.75 3.71 -2.11
N THR A 57 -8.47 3.72 -2.48
CA THR A 57 -7.96 4.67 -3.48
C THR A 57 -8.51 4.38 -4.88
N ALA A 58 -8.62 3.11 -5.27
CA ALA A 58 -9.23 2.72 -6.54
C ALA A 58 -10.73 3.06 -6.59
N GLU A 59 -11.48 2.77 -5.52
CA GLU A 59 -12.89 3.14 -5.39
C GLU A 59 -13.09 4.65 -5.45
N ARG A 60 -12.27 5.43 -4.72
CA ARG A 60 -12.28 6.88 -4.78
C ARG A 60 -12.04 7.39 -6.20
N ALA A 61 -11.04 6.84 -6.91
CA ALA A 61 -10.76 7.23 -8.29
C ALA A 61 -11.92 6.91 -9.24
N ALA A 62 -12.57 5.75 -9.06
CA ALA A 62 -13.76 5.37 -9.83
C ALA A 62 -14.93 6.33 -9.58
N LEU A 63 -15.22 6.66 -8.31
CA LEU A 63 -16.27 7.61 -7.94
C LEU A 63 -16.00 9.02 -8.48
N VAL A 64 -14.75 9.50 -8.39
CA VAL A 64 -14.35 10.79 -8.99
C VAL A 64 -14.56 10.78 -10.51
N SER A 65 -14.18 9.69 -11.18
CA SER A 65 -14.40 9.53 -12.62
C SER A 65 -15.89 9.56 -12.97
N GLN A 66 -16.72 8.85 -12.21
CA GLN A 66 -18.17 8.83 -12.39
C GLN A 66 -18.78 10.22 -12.20
N LEU A 67 -18.46 10.89 -11.09
CA LEU A 67 -18.94 12.25 -10.81
C LEU A 67 -18.54 13.22 -11.93
N ARG A 68 -17.31 13.11 -12.46
CA ARG A 68 -16.86 13.96 -13.56
C ARG A 68 -17.65 13.72 -14.84
N LYS A 69 -18.02 12.46 -15.13
CA LYS A 69 -18.88 12.13 -16.29
C LYS A 69 -20.28 12.70 -16.14
N GLU A 70 -20.86 12.66 -14.95
CA GLU A 70 -22.20 13.17 -14.66
C GLU A 70 -22.23 14.71 -14.71
N LEU A 71 -21.21 15.37 -14.16
CA LEU A 71 -21.14 16.82 -14.07
C LEU A 71 -20.69 17.52 -15.36
N LYS A 72 -19.99 16.80 -16.25
CA LYS A 72 -19.42 17.33 -17.52
C LYS A 72 -18.74 18.70 -17.35
N PRO A 73 -17.79 18.83 -16.41
CA PRO A 73 -17.16 20.11 -16.14
C PRO A 73 -16.27 20.57 -17.31
N PRO A 74 -16.05 21.88 -17.49
CA PRO A 74 -15.07 22.40 -18.43
C PRO A 74 -13.68 21.79 -18.20
N GLU A 75 -12.92 21.54 -19.26
CA GLU A 75 -11.60 20.92 -19.13
C GLU A 75 -10.66 21.77 -18.27
N GLY A 76 -9.91 21.13 -17.38
CA GLY A 76 -9.01 21.81 -16.43
C GLY A 76 -9.70 22.58 -15.30
N SER A 77 -11.03 22.58 -15.21
CA SER A 77 -11.75 23.29 -14.14
C SER A 77 -11.63 22.58 -12.78
N GLU A 78 -11.59 23.39 -11.71
CA GLU A 78 -11.71 22.95 -10.32
C GLU A 78 -13.11 23.27 -9.80
N PHE A 79 -13.59 22.48 -8.83
CA PHE A 79 -14.87 22.75 -8.17
C PHE A 79 -14.67 23.67 -6.97
N ASP A 80 -15.27 24.86 -7.01
CA ASP A 80 -15.31 25.77 -5.87
C ASP A 80 -16.44 25.36 -4.92
N TRP A 81 -16.07 24.94 -3.71
CA TRP A 81 -17.02 24.55 -2.66
C TRP A 81 -17.81 25.72 -2.07
N THR A 82 -17.29 26.95 -2.17
CA THR A 82 -17.95 28.16 -1.70
C THR A 82 -19.06 28.56 -2.68
N ALA A 83 -18.72 28.65 -3.97
CA ALA A 83 -19.67 28.97 -5.02
C ALA A 83 -20.52 27.78 -5.48
N LYS A 84 -20.16 26.56 -5.07
CA LYS A 84 -20.76 25.28 -5.50
C LYS A 84 -20.80 25.14 -7.03
N ALA A 85 -19.74 25.58 -7.71
CA ALA A 85 -19.66 25.62 -9.17
C ALA A 85 -18.24 25.29 -9.67
N PHE A 86 -18.14 24.89 -10.94
CA PHE A 86 -16.84 24.71 -11.59
C PHE A 86 -16.27 26.06 -12.02
N VAL A 87 -15.01 26.32 -11.64
CA VAL A 87 -14.25 27.51 -12.02
C VAL A 87 -13.21 27.11 -13.06
N PRO A 88 -13.09 27.83 -14.19
CA PRO A 88 -12.10 27.52 -15.22
C PRO A 88 -10.67 27.55 -14.66
N PRO A 89 -9.74 26.81 -15.30
CA PRO A 89 -8.35 26.75 -14.86
C PRO A 89 -7.75 28.15 -14.78
N LYS A 90 -7.05 28.46 -13.67
CA LYS A 90 -6.34 29.72 -13.54
C LYS A 90 -5.25 29.77 -14.62
N GLU A 91 -5.36 30.72 -15.54
CA GLU A 91 -4.31 30.98 -16.52
C GLU A 91 -3.03 31.39 -15.75
N VAL A 92 -2.00 30.54 -15.82
CA VAL A 92 -0.67 30.91 -15.36
C VAL A 92 -0.09 31.82 -16.43
N LYS A 93 -0.04 33.13 -16.17
CA LYS A 93 0.65 34.12 -17.01
C LYS A 93 2.16 34.00 -16.88
#